data_AF-T0YRL6-F1
#
_entry.id   AF-T0YRL6-F1
#
_cell.length_a   1.000
_cell.length_b   1.000
_cell.length_c   1.000
_cell.angle_alpha   90.00
_cell.angle_beta   90.00
_cell.angle_gamma   90.00
#
_symmetry.space_group_name_H-M   'P 1'
#
loop_
_entity.id
_entity.type
_entity.pdbx_description
1 polymer ?
#
loop_
_entity_poly.entity_id
_entity_poly.type
_entity_poly.pdbx_seq_one_letter_code
_entity_poly.pdbx_strand_id
1 'polypeptide(L)'
;EVEEVFAVLKKKDARMPTNWSRRYKNHVEKLKSGDIYQVAEVVRNLTIRDNDKGLSAGEKRMLSKARQILVSELTFALGVAEAEAESKLDAALA
;
A
#
# COMPACT_ATOMS: atom_id res chain seq x y z
N GLU A 1 -3.63 14.81 7.45
CA GLU A 1 -2.79 13.60 7.53
C GLU A 1 -3.54 12.33 7.11
N VAL A 2 -4.44 11.74 7.91
CA VAL A 2 -5.10 10.46 7.53
C VAL A 2 -5.95 10.56 6.26
N GLU A 3 -6.69 11.65 6.06
CA GLU A 3 -7.47 11.89 4.82
C GLU A 3 -6.58 11.92 3.57
N GLU A 4 -5.37 12.45 3.68
CA GLU A 4 -4.41 12.55 2.58
C GLU A 4 -3.85 11.15 2.24
N VAL A 5 -3.65 10.29 3.24
CA VAL A 5 -3.29 8.87 3.03
C VAL A 5 -4.39 8.15 2.25
N PHE A 6 -5.66 8.35 2.63
CA PHE A 6 -6.80 7.81 1.87
C PHE A 6 -6.89 8.39 0.46
N ALA A 7 -6.55 9.66 0.27
CA ALA A 7 -6.47 10.27 -1.06
C ALA A 7 -5.35 9.65 -1.90
N VAL A 8 -4.22 9.24 -1.31
CA VAL A 8 -3.18 8.49 -2.00
C VAL A 8 -3.72 7.13 -2.46
N LEU A 9 -4.39 6.39 -1.58
CA LEU A 9 -4.94 5.05 -1.86
C LEU A 9 -5.97 5.05 -2.99
N LYS A 10 -6.86 6.05 -3.03
CA LYS A 10 -7.94 6.15 -4.03
C LYS A 10 -7.49 6.54 -5.44
N LYS A 11 -6.21 6.90 -5.64
CA LYS A 11 -5.69 7.28 -6.96
C LYS A 11 -5.62 6.06 -7.89
N LYS A 12 -6.23 6.17 -9.07
CA LYS A 12 -6.24 5.09 -10.08
C LYS A 12 -4.97 5.00 -10.93
N ASP A 13 -4.13 6.04 -10.94
CA ASP A 13 -2.87 6.05 -11.69
C ASP A 13 -1.71 5.57 -10.82
N ALA A 14 -1.18 4.39 -11.12
CA ALA A 14 0.03 3.84 -10.53
C ALA A 14 1.20 4.00 -11.49
N ARG A 15 1.81 5.19 -11.51
CA ARG A 15 3.05 5.43 -12.26
C ARG A 15 4.19 4.62 -11.65
N MET A 16 4.54 3.52 -12.29
CA MET A 16 5.62 2.63 -11.87
C MET A 16 6.63 2.40 -12.99
N PRO A 17 7.91 2.16 -12.67
CA PRO A 17 8.87 1.68 -13.64
C PRO A 17 8.39 0.38 -14.30
N THR A 18 8.56 0.27 -15.62
CA THR A 18 8.26 -0.95 -16.39
C THR A 18 9.17 -2.11 -16.00
N ASN A 19 10.45 -1.82 -15.73
CA ASN A 19 11.44 -2.80 -15.27
C ASN A 19 11.10 -3.32 -13.86
N TRP A 20 10.86 -4.64 -13.76
CA TRP A 20 10.50 -5.33 -12.52
C TRP A 20 11.50 -5.10 -11.39
N SER A 21 12.79 -5.29 -11.63
CA SER A 21 13.83 -5.16 -10.59
C SER A 21 13.89 -3.75 -10.03
N ARG A 22 13.74 -2.74 -10.91
CA ARG A 22 13.71 -1.33 -10.50
C ARG A 22 12.45 -1.00 -9.70
N ARG A 23 11.29 -1.50 -10.11
CA ARG A 23 10.03 -1.35 -9.36
C ARG A 23 10.13 -1.98 -7.97
N TYR A 24 10.59 -3.23 -7.90
CA TYR A 24 10.74 -3.95 -6.64
C TYR A 24 11.66 -3.20 -5.67
N LYS A 25 12.85 -2.78 -6.15
CA LYS A 25 13.79 -2.00 -5.33
C LYS A 25 13.17 -0.69 -4.85
N ASN A 26 12.45 0.04 -5.72
CA ASN A 26 11.75 1.26 -5.33
C ASN A 26 10.74 1.02 -4.20
N HIS A 27 9.90 -0.02 -4.31
CA HIS A 27 8.95 -0.34 -3.24
C HIS A 27 9.64 -0.74 -1.94
N VAL A 28 10.74 -1.49 -1.99
CA VAL A 28 11.53 -1.82 -0.79
C VAL A 28 12.03 -0.55 -0.10
N GLU A 29 12.59 0.41 -0.84
CA GLU A 29 13.10 1.66 -0.24
C GLU A 29 11.97 2.51 0.34
N LYS A 30 10.81 2.57 -0.34
CA LYS A 30 9.60 3.23 0.19
C LYS A 30 9.14 2.63 1.50
N LEU A 31 9.12 1.30 1.62
CA LEU A 31 8.74 0.62 2.87
C LEU A 31 9.75 0.83 4.01
N LYS A 32 11.02 1.09 3.70
CA LYS A 32 12.05 1.40 4.71
C LYS A 32 12.03 2.85 5.18
N SER A 33 11.42 3.75 4.41
CA SER A 33 11.43 5.18 4.70
C SER A 33 10.71 5.56 6.00
N GLY A 34 9.74 4.73 6.44
CA GLY A 34 8.85 5.05 7.56
C GLY A 34 7.77 6.08 7.21
N ASP A 35 7.72 6.57 5.97
CA ASP A 35 6.71 7.52 5.52
C ASP A 35 5.41 6.80 5.14
N ILE A 36 4.34 7.07 5.89
CA ILE A 36 3.02 6.46 5.70
C ILE A 36 2.45 6.71 4.30
N TYR A 37 2.74 7.86 3.67
CA TYR A 37 2.29 8.16 2.31
C TYR A 37 2.98 7.25 1.29
N GLN A 38 4.26 6.95 1.52
CA GLN A 38 5.02 6.04 0.67
C GLN A 38 4.57 4.59 0.85
N VAL A 39 4.27 4.17 2.08
CA VAL A 39 3.69 2.85 2.35
C VAL A 39 2.33 2.71 1.65
N ALA A 40 1.45 3.71 1.79
CA ALA A 40 0.16 3.74 1.11
C ALA A 40 0.29 3.69 -0.42
N GLU A 41 1.29 4.38 -0.99
CA GLU A 41 1.58 4.31 -2.41
C GLU A 41 2.01 2.90 -2.85
N VAL A 42 2.82 2.20 -2.05
CA VAL A 42 3.23 0.82 -2.32
C VAL A 42 2.02 -0.13 -2.29
N VAL A 43 1.17 -0.02 -1.25
CA VAL A 43 -0.05 -0.84 -1.14
C VAL A 43 -0.93 -0.63 -2.37
N ARG A 44 -1.28 0.62 -2.69
CA ARG A 44 -2.10 0.95 -3.85
C ARG A 44 -1.54 0.38 -5.15
N ASN A 45 -0.25 0.65 -5.41
CA ASN A 45 0.39 0.26 -6.66
C ASN A 45 0.44 -1.27 -6.83
N LEU A 46 0.69 -2.01 -5.75
CA LEU A 46 0.68 -3.48 -5.76
C LEU A 46 -0.74 -4.04 -5.90
N THR A 47 -1.74 -3.45 -5.23
CA THR A 47 -3.16 -3.86 -5.39
C THR A 47 -3.66 -3.65 -6.82
N ILE A 48 -3.40 -2.47 -7.42
CA ILE A 48 -3.76 -2.20 -8.82
C ILE A 48 -3.09 -3.22 -9.75
N ARG A 49 -1.82 -3.53 -9.50
CA ARG A 49 -1.08 -4.51 -10.31
C ARG A 49 -1.59 -5.93 -10.14
N ASP A 50 -1.97 -6.34 -8.93
CA ASP A 50 -2.53 -7.67 -8.68
C ASP A 50 -3.83 -7.86 -9.47
N ASN A 51 -4.68 -6.84 -9.49
CA ASN A 51 -5.93 -6.83 -10.23
C ASN A 51 -5.75 -6.84 -11.76
N ASP A 52 -4.70 -6.19 -12.29
CA ASP A 52 -4.46 -6.08 -13.74
C ASP A 52 -3.65 -7.26 -14.31
N LYS A 53 -2.51 -7.59 -13.69
CA LYS A 53 -1.51 -8.55 -14.23
C LYS A 53 -1.10 -9.64 -13.26
N GLY A 54 -1.58 -9.58 -12.02
CA GLY A 54 -1.12 -10.43 -10.92
C GLY A 54 0.27 -10.05 -10.38
N LEU A 55 0.57 -10.59 -9.21
CA LEU A 55 1.85 -10.42 -8.52
C LEU A 55 2.70 -11.69 -8.47
N SER A 56 4.03 -11.52 -8.55
CA SER A 56 4.98 -12.59 -8.20
C SER A 56 4.92 -12.92 -6.70
N ALA A 57 5.44 -14.08 -6.30
CA ALA A 57 5.46 -14.48 -4.88
C ALA A 57 6.15 -13.44 -3.97
N GLY A 58 7.23 -12.80 -4.46
CA GLY A 58 7.91 -11.72 -3.75
C GLY A 58 7.06 -10.46 -3.61
N GLU A 59 6.38 -10.05 -4.69
CA GLU A 59 5.46 -8.91 -4.66
C GLU A 59 4.23 -9.17 -3.77
N LYS A 60 3.69 -10.40 -3.73
CA LYS A 60 2.60 -10.77 -2.82
C LYS A 60 3.01 -10.65 -1.35
N ARG A 61 4.20 -11.15 -1.00
CA ARG A 61 4.78 -10.99 0.34
C ARG A 61 4.99 -9.51 0.69
N MET A 62 5.45 -8.72 -0.27
CA MET A 62 5.62 -7.29 -0.11
C MET A 62 4.29 -6.57 0.13
N LEU A 63 3.24 -6.88 -0.64
CA LEU A 63 1.91 -6.31 -0.46
C LEU A 63 1.35 -6.66 0.93
N SER A 64 1.44 -7.93 1.33
CA SER A 64 1.02 -8.38 2.66
C SER A 64 1.72 -7.59 3.78
N LYS A 65 3.05 -7.45 3.70
CA LYS A 65 3.82 -6.65 4.66
C LYS A 65 3.45 -5.16 4.63
N ALA A 66 3.25 -4.59 3.45
CA ALA A 66 2.89 -3.19 3.30
C ALA A 66 1.49 -2.90 3.88
N ARG A 67 0.52 -3.81 3.68
CA ARG A 67 -0.82 -3.74 4.29
C ARG A 67 -0.71 -3.78 5.82
N GLN A 68 0.05 -4.73 6.38
CA GLN A 68 0.23 -4.83 7.83
C GLN A 68 0.79 -3.54 8.44
N ILE A 69 1.84 -2.96 7.84
CA ILE A 69 2.41 -1.69 8.31
C ILE A 69 1.34 -0.60 8.28
N LEU A 70 0.64 -0.44 7.15
CA LEU A 70 -0.36 0.62 6.99
C LEU A 70 -1.55 0.45 7.93
N VAL A 71 -2.02 -0.78 8.14
CA VAL A 71 -3.12 -1.09 9.06
C VAL A 71 -2.74 -0.75 10.50
N SER A 72 -1.52 -1.10 10.94
CA SER A 72 -1.02 -0.73 12.26
C SER A 72 -0.99 0.79 12.45
N GLU A 73 -0.51 1.54 11.45
CA GLU A 73 -0.51 3.01 11.50
C GLU A 73 -1.94 3.59 11.51
N LEU A 74 -2.85 3.05 10.71
CA LEU A 74 -4.25 3.50 10.69
C LEU A 74 -4.98 3.20 12.00
N THR A 75 -4.72 2.03 12.60
CA THR A 75 -5.24 1.64 13.91
C THR A 75 -4.81 2.64 14.97
N PHE A 76 -3.52 3.00 14.99
CA PHE A 76 -2.97 3.98 15.91
C PHE A 76 -3.50 5.40 15.65
N ALA A 77 -3.52 5.84 14.39
CA ALA A 77 -3.92 7.21 14.02
C ALA A 77 -5.43 7.47 14.16
N LEU A 78 -6.27 6.46 13.95
CA LEU A 78 -7.72 6.57 14.05
C LEU A 78 -8.28 6.10 15.40
N GLY A 79 -7.47 5.44 16.23
CA GLY A 79 -7.91 4.88 17.51
C GLY A 79 -8.98 3.79 17.37
N VAL A 80 -8.92 3.02 16.27
CA VAL A 80 -9.90 1.97 15.94
C VAL A 80 -9.29 0.59 16.07
N ALA A 81 -10.11 -0.46 16.06
CA ALA A 81 -9.62 -1.83 16.04
C ALA A 81 -8.98 -2.16 14.68
N GLU A 82 -8.03 -3.11 14.68
CA GLU A 82 -7.33 -3.56 13.46
C GLU A 82 -8.32 -3.98 12.35
N ALA A 83 -9.37 -4.73 12.70
CA ALA A 83 -10.41 -5.15 11.76
C ALA A 83 -11.18 -3.97 11.12
N GLU A 84 -11.38 -2.88 11.86
CA GLU A 84 -12.02 -1.67 11.33
C GLU A 84 -11.06 -0.92 10.39
N ALA A 85 -9.78 -0.84 10.76
CA ALA A 85 -8.74 -0.25 9.91
C ALA A 85 -8.56 -1.03 8.60
N GLU A 86 -8.57 -2.38 8.65
CA GLU A 86 -8.57 -3.24 7.47
C GLU A 86 -9.78 -2.97 6.58
N SER A 87 -10.98 -2.91 7.16
CA SER A 87 -12.20 -2.61 6.40
C SER A 87 -12.13 -1.24 5.70
N LYS A 88 -11.62 -0.21 6.38
CA LYS A 88 -11.40 1.12 5.79
C LYS A 88 -10.36 1.09 4.66
N LEU A 89 -9.28 0.33 4.84
CA LEU A 89 -8.25 0.16 3.81
C LEU A 89 -8.84 -0.51 2.56
N ASP A 90 -9.59 -1.59 2.73
CA ASP A 90 -10.20 -2.31 1.60
C ASP A 90 -11.24 -1.44 0.88
N ALA A 91 -12.04 -0.69 1.62
CA ALA A 91 -12.99 0.28 1.05
C ALA A 91 -12.30 1.40 0.25
N ALA A 92 -11.07 1.77 0.60
CA ALA A 92 -10.30 2.78 -0.12
C ALA A 92 -9.59 2.24 -1.37
N LEU A 93 -9.42 0.92 -1.46
CA LEU A 93 -8.76 0.23 -2.57
C LEU A 93 -9.73 -0.34 -3.60
N ALA A 94 -11.03 -0.39 -3.29
CA ALA A 94 -12.12 -0.74 -4.19
C ALA A 94 -12.35 0.34 -5.27
#